data_AF-A0A1B9M6S6-F1
#
_entry.id   AF-A0A1B9M6S6-F1
#
_cell.length_a   1.000
_cell.length_b   1.000
_cell.length_c   1.000
_cell.angle_alpha   90.00
_cell.angle_beta   90.00
_cell.angle_gamma   90.00
#
_symmetry.space_group_name_H-M   'P 1'
#
loop_
_entity.id
_entity.type
_entity.pdbx_description
1 polymer ?
#
loop_
_entity_poly.entity_id
_entity_poly.type
_entity_poly.pdbx_seq_one_letter_code
_entity_poly.pdbx_strand_id
1 'polypeptide(L)'
;MLLVSNINHVIKNIEDFQIELNKKNRKNDLVNALGQFTNWFAHKDELGNWIFGPSKFIGYQGISLEKYENKSQNKLDGRQTDAILQQWKIKPSKEEDKELREKLGLFLNSYGKRIKKTAKIYVLSEYQDGEIEQSKAIIAILKTWNKDIQKKVINDINLYKQSL
;
A
#
# COMPACT_ATOMS: atom_id res chain seq x y z
N MET A 1 -0.55 10.21 18.51
CA MET A 1 -1.24 10.77 17.33
C MET A 1 -2.48 9.95 17.00
N LEU A 2 -3.46 10.51 16.29
CA LEU A 2 -4.63 9.77 15.79
C LEU A 2 -4.24 8.83 14.65
N LEU A 3 -4.83 7.63 14.62
CA LEU A 3 -4.66 6.66 13.54
C LEU A 3 -5.54 7.02 12.35
N VAL A 4 -5.09 6.68 11.15
CA VAL A 4 -5.88 6.79 9.91
C VAL A 4 -7.21 6.03 10.04
N SER A 5 -8.27 6.55 9.43
CA SER A 5 -9.61 5.94 9.44
C SER A 5 -10.14 5.58 8.05
N ASN A 6 -9.45 6.00 6.99
CA ASN A 6 -9.80 5.69 5.60
C ASN A 6 -8.52 5.50 4.78
N ILE A 7 -8.64 4.83 3.64
CA ILE A 7 -7.49 4.52 2.77
C ILE A 7 -6.91 5.77 2.10
N ASN A 8 -7.74 6.77 1.78
CA ASN A 8 -7.28 8.02 1.16
C ASN A 8 -6.26 8.75 2.04
N HIS A 9 -6.42 8.70 3.37
CA HIS A 9 -5.41 9.22 4.30
C HIS A 9 -4.10 8.45 4.20
N VAL A 10 -4.15 7.14 4.00
CA VAL A 10 -2.94 6.30 3.86
C VAL A 10 -2.23 6.61 2.54
N ILE A 11 -2.98 6.67 1.44
CA ILE A 11 -2.45 7.02 0.11
C ILE A 11 -1.80 8.40 0.16
N LYS A 12 -2.52 9.40 0.65
CA LYS A 12 -1.98 10.75 0.84
C LYS A 12 -0.72 10.73 1.71
N ASN A 13 -0.70 9.95 2.80
CA ASN A 13 0.50 9.86 3.63
C ASN A 13 1.70 9.19 2.91
N ILE A 14 1.47 8.28 1.96
CA ILE A 14 2.55 7.73 1.12
C ILE A 14 3.10 8.82 0.20
N GLU A 15 2.24 9.64 -0.39
CA GLU A 15 2.64 10.77 -1.24
C GLU A 15 3.39 11.82 -0.44
N ASP A 16 2.82 12.25 0.69
CA ASP A 16 3.43 13.18 1.63
C ASP A 16 4.79 12.66 2.09
N PHE A 17 4.92 11.35 2.36
CA PHE A 17 6.21 10.75 2.74
C PHE A 17 7.31 10.99 1.70
N GLN A 18 6.99 10.96 0.39
CA GLN A 18 7.98 11.26 -0.66
C GLN A 18 8.48 12.71 -0.56
N ILE A 19 7.57 13.63 -0.27
CA ILE A 19 7.85 15.06 -0.12
C ILE A 19 8.67 15.30 1.16
N GLU A 20 8.23 14.72 2.27
CA GLU A 20 8.83 14.88 3.60
C GLU A 20 10.27 14.34 3.65
N LEU A 21 10.60 13.28 2.91
CA LEU A 21 11.97 12.78 2.79
C LEU A 21 12.94 13.80 2.19
N ASN A 22 12.48 14.66 1.27
CA ASN A 22 13.32 15.63 0.59
C ASN A 22 13.51 16.93 1.39
N LYS A 23 12.73 17.15 2.45
CA LYS A 23 12.92 18.29 3.36
C LYS A 23 14.30 18.28 4.02
N LYS A 24 14.75 19.47 4.44
CA LYS A 24 16.07 19.69 5.06
C LYS A 24 17.23 19.13 4.22
N ASN A 25 17.14 19.23 2.89
CA ASN A 25 18.13 18.68 1.96
C ASN A 25 18.45 17.20 2.22
N ARG A 26 17.43 16.39 2.54
CA ARG A 26 17.53 14.96 2.89
C ARG A 26 18.33 14.65 4.16
N LYS A 27 18.72 15.66 4.93
CA LYS A 27 19.42 15.51 6.22
C LYS A 27 18.40 15.54 7.36
N ASN A 28 17.60 14.48 7.46
CA ASN A 28 16.50 14.41 8.42
C ASN A 28 16.31 13.00 9.01
N ASP A 29 15.54 12.89 10.09
CA ASP A 29 15.37 11.63 10.82
C ASP A 29 14.57 10.57 10.06
N LEU A 30 13.70 10.97 9.12
CA LEU A 30 12.99 10.02 8.26
C LEU A 30 13.99 9.30 7.36
N VAL A 31 14.88 10.05 6.69
CA VAL A 31 15.95 9.50 5.85
C VAL A 31 16.84 8.57 6.67
N ASN A 32 17.21 8.96 7.89
CA ASN A 32 18.01 8.10 8.77
C ASN A 32 17.32 6.79 9.16
N ALA A 33 15.99 6.82 9.31
CA ALA A 33 15.18 5.66 9.69
C ALA A 33 14.83 4.72 8.52
N LEU A 34 14.99 5.13 7.26
CA LEU A 34 14.62 4.36 6.07
C LEU A 34 15.10 2.90 6.09
N GLY A 35 16.35 2.66 6.49
CA GLY A 35 16.92 1.30 6.57
C GLY A 35 16.42 0.45 7.76
N GLN A 36 15.63 1.02 8.66
CA GLN A 36 15.17 0.37 9.89
C GLN A 36 13.73 -0.16 9.78
N PHE A 37 12.93 0.41 8.88
CA PHE A 37 11.53 0.05 8.69
C PHE A 37 11.36 -1.40 8.21
N THR A 38 10.41 -2.11 8.82
CA THR A 38 10.14 -3.53 8.57
C THR A 38 8.91 -3.77 7.72
N ASN A 39 7.89 -2.91 7.80
CA ASN A 39 6.65 -3.05 7.04
C ASN A 39 6.52 -1.86 6.10
N TRP A 40 6.49 -2.16 4.81
CA TRP A 40 6.35 -1.21 3.73
C TRP A 40 5.04 -1.45 2.99
N PHE A 41 4.42 -0.36 2.57
CA PHE A 41 3.23 -0.36 1.72
C PHE A 41 3.57 0.32 0.41
N ALA A 42 3.15 -0.30 -0.67
CA ALA A 42 3.31 0.16 -2.03
C ALA A 42 1.94 0.60 -2.59
N HIS A 43 1.97 1.68 -3.36
CA HIS A 43 0.83 2.20 -4.10
C HIS A 43 1.32 2.71 -5.45
N LYS A 44 0.48 2.66 -6.49
CA LYS A 44 0.80 3.28 -7.77
C LYS A 44 0.31 4.72 -7.75
N ASP A 45 1.19 5.66 -8.07
CA ASP A 45 0.79 7.05 -8.29
C ASP A 45 -0.10 7.19 -9.55
N GLU A 46 -0.59 8.40 -9.80
CA GLU A 46 -1.42 8.73 -10.97
C GLU A 46 -0.74 8.41 -12.32
N LEU A 47 0.59 8.29 -12.33
CA LEU A 47 1.40 7.96 -13.50
C LEU A 47 1.69 6.45 -13.61
N GLY A 48 1.18 5.65 -12.68
CA GLY A 48 1.38 4.20 -12.63
C GLY A 48 2.71 3.76 -12.01
N ASN A 49 3.49 4.66 -11.41
CA ASN A 49 4.75 4.34 -10.76
C ASN A 49 4.54 3.89 -9.32
N TRP A 50 5.32 2.89 -8.89
CA TRP A 50 5.32 2.48 -7.49
C TRP A 50 5.94 3.52 -6.58
N ILE A 51 5.18 3.98 -5.60
CA ILE A 51 5.60 4.79 -4.46
C ILE A 51 5.46 3.99 -3.16
N PHE A 52 6.29 4.31 -2.17
CA PHE A 52 6.45 3.49 -0.96
C PHE A 52 6.36 4.30 0.32
N GLY A 53 5.62 3.79 1.31
CA GLY A 53 5.57 4.36 2.65
C GLY A 53 5.71 3.30 3.74
N PRO A 54 6.47 3.58 4.83
CA PRO A 54 6.57 2.66 5.96
C PRO A 54 5.32 2.76 6.84
N SER A 55 4.88 1.63 7.40
CA SER A 55 3.65 1.56 8.20
C SER A 55 3.61 2.58 9.34
N LYS A 56 4.75 2.73 10.04
CA LYS A 56 4.92 3.66 11.16
C LYS A 56 4.69 5.13 10.80
N PHE A 57 4.88 5.51 9.53
CA PHE A 57 4.60 6.85 9.07
C PHE A 57 3.14 6.93 8.60
N ILE A 58 2.76 6.07 7.66
CA ILE A 58 1.49 6.20 6.94
C ILE A 58 0.23 5.88 7.75
N GLY A 59 0.38 5.20 8.89
CA GLY A 59 -0.75 4.83 9.75
C GLY A 59 -1.27 5.95 10.66
N TYR A 60 -0.68 7.16 10.63
CA TYR A 60 -1.10 8.29 11.47
C TYR A 60 -1.70 9.43 10.64
N GLN A 61 -2.76 10.06 11.14
CA GLN A 61 -3.37 11.22 10.47
C GLN A 61 -2.48 12.46 10.55
N GLY A 62 -2.30 13.11 9.40
CA GLY A 62 -1.55 14.37 9.30
C GLY A 62 -0.12 14.25 9.83
N ILE A 63 0.52 13.10 9.61
CA ILE A 63 1.93 12.89 9.93
C ILE A 63 2.79 13.80 9.03
N SER A 64 3.90 14.28 9.57
CA SER A 64 4.90 15.07 8.84
C SER A 64 6.29 14.75 9.39
N LEU A 65 7.36 15.23 8.73
CA LEU A 65 8.72 15.11 9.25
C LEU A 65 8.83 15.69 10.66
N GLU A 66 8.28 16.88 10.90
CA GLU A 66 8.40 17.57 12.19
C GLU A 66 7.71 16.77 13.31
N LYS A 67 6.57 16.15 13.02
CA LYS A 67 5.89 15.26 13.97
C LYS A 67 6.65 13.94 14.16
N TYR A 68 7.27 13.42 13.11
CA TYR A 68 8.06 12.20 13.19
C TYR A 68 9.38 12.40 13.97
N GLU A 69 10.07 13.52 13.82
CA GLU A 69 11.26 13.85 14.60
C GLU A 69 10.92 13.89 16.11
N ASN A 70 9.72 14.38 16.45
CA ASN A 70 9.18 14.36 17.82
C ASN A 70 8.47 13.04 18.18
N LYS A 71 8.89 11.91 17.60
CA LYS A 71 8.27 10.58 17.77
C LYS A 71 8.06 10.13 19.21
N SER A 72 8.94 10.53 20.14
CA SER A 72 8.82 10.19 21.57
C SER A 72 7.63 10.90 22.22
N GLN A 73 7.50 12.21 21.99
CA GLN A 73 6.37 13.01 22.47
C GLN A 73 5.07 12.61 21.77
N ASN A 74 5.13 12.32 20.48
CA ASN A 74 3.97 11.93 19.67
C ASN A 74 3.54 10.46 19.84
N LYS A 75 4.31 9.67 20.63
CA LYS A 75 4.09 8.26 20.94
C LYS A 75 3.87 7.41 19.68
N LEU A 76 4.75 7.55 18.68
CA LEU A 76 4.63 6.81 17.43
C LEU A 76 5.07 5.35 17.60
N ASP A 77 4.11 4.43 17.49
CA ASP A 77 4.26 2.99 17.59
C ASP A 77 3.81 2.29 16.30
N GLY A 78 4.76 1.61 15.64
CA GLY A 78 4.50 0.85 14.42
C GLY A 78 3.51 -0.29 14.62
N ARG A 79 3.38 -0.84 15.84
CA ARG A 79 2.43 -1.92 16.14
C ARG A 79 0.99 -1.46 16.04
N GLN A 80 0.70 -0.23 16.49
CA GLN A 80 -0.63 0.36 16.39
C GLN A 80 -1.00 0.65 14.94
N THR A 81 -0.07 1.21 14.16
CA THR A 81 -0.29 1.45 12.73
C THR A 81 -0.45 0.16 11.95
N ASP A 82 0.31 -0.88 12.27
CA ASP A 82 0.19 -2.17 11.59
C ASP A 82 -1.19 -2.81 11.80
N ALA A 83 -1.82 -2.61 12.96
CA ALA A 83 -3.16 -3.14 13.26
C ALA A 83 -4.23 -2.46 12.39
N ILE A 84 -4.23 -1.13 12.31
CA ILE A 84 -5.22 -0.39 11.50
C ILE A 84 -5.00 -0.59 10.01
N LEU A 85 -3.75 -0.73 9.55
CA LEU A 85 -3.44 -0.92 8.14
C LEU A 85 -3.75 -2.32 7.62
N GLN A 86 -4.04 -3.32 8.48
CA GLN A 86 -4.38 -4.67 8.02
C GLN A 86 -5.60 -4.67 7.08
N GLN A 87 -6.54 -3.76 7.27
CA GLN A 87 -7.78 -3.70 6.49
C GLN A 87 -7.56 -3.32 5.01
N TRP A 88 -6.41 -2.73 4.66
CA TRP A 88 -6.07 -2.34 3.28
C TRP A 88 -4.85 -3.10 2.73
N LYS A 89 -4.44 -4.15 3.43
CA LYS A 89 -3.17 -4.83 3.22
C LYS A 89 -3.35 -6.06 2.35
N ILE A 90 -2.81 -6.02 1.14
CA ILE A 90 -2.72 -7.20 0.28
C ILE A 90 -1.28 -7.72 0.25
N LYS A 91 -1.15 -9.04 0.34
CA LYS A 91 0.13 -9.70 0.10
C LYS A 91 0.35 -9.82 -1.41
N PRO A 92 1.45 -9.27 -1.96
CA PRO A 92 1.73 -9.37 -3.38
C PRO A 92 1.93 -10.83 -3.82
N SER A 93 1.77 -11.08 -5.11
CA SER A 93 2.21 -12.33 -5.73
C SER A 93 3.73 -12.49 -5.60
N LYS A 94 4.28 -13.66 -5.94
CA LYS A 94 5.73 -13.88 -5.86
C LYS A 94 6.49 -12.99 -6.85
N GLU A 95 5.94 -12.86 -8.05
CA GLU A 95 6.47 -12.05 -9.14
C GLU A 95 6.40 -10.56 -8.79
N GLU A 96 5.26 -10.11 -8.25
CA GLU A 96 5.05 -8.73 -7.80
C GLU A 96 5.93 -8.39 -6.58
N ASP A 97 6.07 -9.30 -5.61
CA ASP A 97 6.98 -9.08 -4.46
C ASP A 97 8.43 -8.90 -4.94
N LYS A 98 8.87 -9.64 -5.97
CA LYS A 98 10.20 -9.49 -6.54
C LYS A 98 10.37 -8.10 -7.18
N GLU A 99 9.41 -7.66 -7.99
CA GLU A 99 9.40 -6.33 -8.60
C GLU A 99 9.43 -5.23 -7.53
N LEU A 100 8.53 -5.32 -6.55
CA LEU A 100 8.41 -4.35 -5.46
C LEU A 100 9.69 -4.27 -4.62
N ARG A 101 10.36 -5.38 -4.37
CA ARG A 101 11.65 -5.40 -3.66
C ARG A 101 12.74 -4.70 -4.45
N GLU A 102 12.80 -4.90 -5.76
CA GLU A 102 13.75 -4.23 -6.64
C GLU A 102 13.48 -2.72 -6.64
N LYS A 103 12.23 -2.30 -6.87
CA LYS A 103 11.82 -0.89 -6.87
C LYS A 103 12.04 -0.20 -5.52
N LEU A 104 11.68 -0.86 -4.42
CA LEU A 104 11.95 -0.35 -3.07
C LEU A 104 13.46 -0.27 -2.80
N GLY A 105 14.23 -1.24 -3.28
CA GLY A 105 15.70 -1.23 -3.21
C GLY A 105 16.30 -0.02 -3.90
N LEU A 106 15.88 0.26 -5.14
CA LEU A 106 16.30 1.44 -5.91
C LEU A 106 15.90 2.75 -5.21
N PHE A 107 14.65 2.83 -4.73
CA PHE A 107 14.14 3.96 -3.96
C PHE A 107 15.03 4.25 -2.74
N LEU A 108 15.28 3.25 -1.89
CA LEU A 108 16.13 3.41 -0.70
C LEU A 108 17.58 3.75 -1.04
N ASN A 109 18.11 3.17 -2.12
CA ASN A 109 19.48 3.43 -2.57
C ASN A 109 19.67 4.89 -2.99
N SER A 110 18.63 5.56 -3.52
CA SER A 110 18.67 7.01 -3.83
C SER A 110 18.91 7.90 -2.60
N TYR A 111 18.70 7.37 -1.39
CA TYR A 111 18.99 8.00 -0.11
C TYR A 111 20.23 7.42 0.59
N GLY A 112 21.00 6.56 -0.10
CA GLY A 112 22.15 5.85 0.48
C GLY A 112 21.77 4.81 1.52
N LYS A 113 20.54 4.26 1.45
CA LYS A 113 20.01 3.26 2.39
C LYS A 113 19.76 1.94 1.69
N ARG A 114 19.63 0.87 2.47
CA ARG A 114 19.35 -0.48 1.98
C ARG A 114 18.09 -1.02 2.63
N ILE A 115 17.37 -1.84 1.88
CA ILE A 115 16.24 -2.59 2.42
C ILE A 115 16.71 -3.51 3.55
N LYS A 116 15.96 -3.53 4.65
CA LYS A 116 16.22 -4.43 5.76
C LYS A 116 15.93 -5.88 5.32
N LYS A 117 16.78 -6.83 5.71
CA LYS A 117 16.61 -8.26 5.35
C LYS A 117 15.24 -8.83 5.74
N THR A 118 14.66 -8.34 6.84
CA THR A 118 13.35 -8.78 7.35
C THR A 118 12.18 -7.92 6.86
N ALA A 119 12.41 -7.02 5.90
CA ALA A 119 11.38 -6.15 5.37
C ALA A 119 10.31 -6.94 4.60
N LYS A 120 9.05 -6.62 4.90
CA LYS A 120 7.85 -7.10 4.22
C LYS A 120 7.25 -5.95 3.43
N ILE A 121 6.80 -6.24 2.22
CA ILE A 121 6.16 -5.26 1.34
C ILE A 121 4.72 -5.74 1.11
N TYR A 122 3.79 -4.80 1.17
CA TYR A 122 2.37 -5.00 0.97
C TYR A 122 1.89 -4.03 -0.10
N VAL A 123 0.85 -4.42 -0.82
CA VAL A 123 0.18 -3.54 -1.78
C VAL A 123 -1.06 -2.97 -1.09
N LEU A 124 -1.22 -1.64 -1.16
CA LEU A 124 -2.47 -1.01 -0.76
C LEU A 124 -3.55 -1.30 -1.78
N SER A 125 -4.69 -1.70 -1.27
CA SER A 125 -5.86 -1.93 -2.09
C SER A 125 -7.07 -1.33 -1.39
N GLU A 126 -7.87 -0.60 -2.16
CA GLU A 126 -9.18 -0.10 -1.71
C GLU A 126 -10.17 -1.23 -1.41
N TYR A 127 -9.82 -2.48 -1.75
CA TYR A 127 -10.65 -3.67 -1.65
C TYR A 127 -11.41 -3.74 -0.31
N GLN A 128 -12.69 -3.40 -0.41
CA GLN A 128 -13.67 -3.58 0.63
C GLN A 128 -14.22 -5.00 0.54
N ASP A 129 -14.42 -5.65 1.69
CA ASP A 129 -15.12 -6.94 1.81
C ASP A 129 -16.43 -7.01 0.99
N GLY A 130 -17.05 -5.86 0.66
CA GLY A 130 -18.26 -5.76 -0.16
C GLY A 130 -18.11 -6.21 -1.62
N GLU A 131 -17.02 -5.90 -2.33
CA GLU A 131 -16.87 -6.34 -3.74
C GLU A 131 -16.57 -7.84 -3.85
N ILE A 132 -15.84 -8.40 -2.88
CA ILE A 132 -15.61 -9.84 -2.78
C ILE A 132 -16.94 -10.53 -2.48
N GLU A 133 -17.77 -9.97 -1.59
CA GLU A 133 -19.07 -10.56 -1.25
C GLU A 133 -20.07 -10.43 -2.40
N GLN A 134 -20.09 -9.30 -3.11
CA GLN A 134 -20.86 -9.13 -4.35
C GLN A 134 -20.36 -10.08 -5.45
N SER A 135 -19.05 -10.21 -5.63
CA SER A 135 -18.45 -11.15 -6.59
C SER A 135 -18.79 -12.60 -6.23
N LYS A 136 -18.73 -12.97 -4.95
CA LYS A 136 -19.16 -14.30 -4.48
C LYS A 136 -20.65 -14.51 -4.70
N ALA A 137 -21.50 -13.51 -4.44
CA ALA A 137 -22.93 -13.59 -4.66
C ALA A 137 -23.25 -13.75 -6.16
N ILE A 138 -22.58 -12.99 -7.03
CA ILE A 138 -22.70 -13.12 -8.49
C ILE A 138 -22.22 -14.51 -8.94
N ILE A 139 -21.09 -15.01 -8.43
CA ILE A 139 -20.60 -16.37 -8.72
C ILE A 139 -21.60 -17.42 -8.24
N ALA A 140 -22.20 -17.25 -7.07
CA ALA A 140 -23.21 -18.17 -6.53
C ALA A 140 -24.46 -18.17 -7.41
N ILE A 141 -24.94 -17.00 -7.85
CA ILE A 141 -26.08 -16.87 -8.78
C ILE A 141 -25.75 -17.48 -10.14
N LEU A 142 -24.57 -17.20 -10.71
CA LEU A 142 -24.16 -17.77 -11.99
C LEU A 142 -24.12 -19.31 -11.94
N LYS A 143 -23.70 -19.89 -10.81
CA LYS A 143 -23.69 -21.35 -10.62
C LYS A 143 -25.08 -21.98 -10.62
N THR A 144 -26.15 -21.22 -10.33
CA THR A 144 -27.53 -21.74 -10.41
C THR A 144 -28.10 -21.71 -11.82
N TRP A 145 -27.45 -21.02 -12.75
CA TRP A 145 -27.89 -20.90 -14.14
C TRP A 145 -27.43 -22.09 -15.00
N ASN A 146 -28.11 -22.35 -16.11
CA ASN A 146 -27.72 -23.37 -17.07
C ASN A 146 -26.37 -23.01 -17.75
N LYS A 147 -25.64 -24.04 -18.23
CA LYS A 147 -24.30 -23.91 -18.80
C LYS A 147 -24.21 -23.05 -20.07
N ASP A 148 -25.27 -22.98 -20.85
CA ASP A 148 -25.30 -22.18 -22.09
C ASP A 148 -25.36 -20.69 -21.77
N ILE A 149 -26.16 -20.32 -20.75
CA ILE A 149 -26.22 -18.94 -20.26
C ILE A 149 -24.89 -18.55 -19.60
N GLN A 150 -24.30 -19.44 -18.79
CA GLN A 150 -22.98 -19.19 -18.20
C GLN A 150 -21.91 -18.93 -19.27
N LYS A 151 -21.85 -19.77 -20.32
CA LYS A 151 -20.92 -19.59 -21.44
C LYS A 151 -21.09 -18.26 -22.16
N LYS A 152 -22.34 -17.85 -22.39
CA LYS A 152 -22.64 -16.58 -23.06
C LYS A 152 -22.14 -15.38 -22.25
N VAL A 153 -22.47 -15.34 -20.96
CA VAL A 153 -22.02 -14.27 -20.04
C VAL A 153 -20.48 -14.22 -19.96
N ILE A 154 -19.81 -15.36 -19.87
CA ILE A 154 -18.33 -15.42 -19.85
C ILE A 154 -17.74 -14.84 -21.16
N ASN A 155 -18.32 -15.17 -22.31
CA ASN A 155 -17.88 -14.63 -23.60
C ASN A 155 -18.08 -13.12 -23.69
N ASP A 156 -19.24 -12.61 -23.25
CA ASP A 156 -19.54 -11.17 -23.29
C ASP A 156 -18.57 -10.38 -22.37
N ILE A 157 -18.23 -10.92 -21.20
CA ILE A 157 -17.22 -10.34 -20.30
C ILE A 157 -15.83 -10.33 -20.96
N ASN A 158 -15.45 -11.41 -21.64
CA ASN A 158 -14.16 -11.49 -22.32
C ASN A 158 -14.06 -10.52 -23.50
N LEU A 159 -15.16 -10.31 -24.23
CA LEU A 159 -15.26 -9.31 -25.29
C LEU A 159 -15.09 -7.89 -24.74
N TYR A 160 -15.74 -7.58 -23.62
CA TYR A 160 -15.63 -6.27 -22.96
C TYR A 160 -14.21 -5.95 -22.46
N LYS A 161 -13.46 -6.97 -22.01
CA LYS A 161 -12.07 -6.82 -21.58
C LYS A 161 -11.09 -6.59 -22.72
N GLN A 162 -11.46 -6.93 -23.95
CA GLN A 162 -10.63 -6.69 -25.13
C GLN A 162 -10.85 -5.32 -25.76
N SER A 163 -11.94 -4.63 -25.39
CA SER A 163 -12.29 -3.28 -25.85
C SER A 163 -11.87 -2.17 -24.89
N LEU A 164 -11.18 -2.51 -23.80
CA LEU A 164 -10.52 -1.59 -22.85
C LEU A 164 -9.00 -1.66 -23.08
#